data_AF-A0A1W1HEZ7-F1
#
_entry.id   AF-A0A1W1HEZ7-F1
#
_cell.length_a   1.000
_cell.length_b   1.000
_cell.length_c   1.000
_cell.angle_alpha   90.00
_cell.angle_beta   90.00
_cell.angle_gamma   90.00
#
_symmetry.space_group_name_H-M   'P 1'
#
loop_
_entity.id
_entity.type
_entity.pdbx_description
1 polymer ?
#
loop_
_entity_poly.entity_id
_entity_poly.type
_entity_poly.pdbx_seq_one_letter_code
_entity_poly.pdbx_strand_id
1 'polypeptide(L)'
;MNQDCYTHSTRDDGDDYFIHDQWKRKYHFKISRFLVPTGMAYEAIEVKEDDSTGYRFNSLYDLGDDQEVAMEEFIKKIKKGLNQRHLKKRGSKWEIGGRDILRGRIEWSEDFPDTAYGKVFIIDGKRITIEQFAEMLEPFEGWGFQFKIVDLFD
;
A
#
# COMPACT_ATOMS: atom_id res chain seq x y z
N MET A 1 4.47 -22.40 -31.02
CA MET A 1 4.82 -21.00 -30.72
C MET A 1 4.88 -20.90 -29.21
N ASN A 2 6.08 -20.84 -28.63
CA ASN A 2 6.22 -20.59 -27.20
C ASN A 2 5.74 -19.16 -26.94
N GLN A 3 4.59 -19.00 -26.30
CA GLN A 3 4.29 -17.75 -25.61
C GLN A 3 5.17 -17.74 -24.37
N ASP A 4 6.29 -17.03 -24.45
CA ASP A 4 7.02 -16.65 -23.26
C ASP A 4 6.03 -15.86 -22.39
N CYS A 5 5.67 -16.44 -21.24
CA CYS A 5 4.79 -15.81 -20.27
C CYS A 5 5.59 -14.65 -19.64
N TYR A 6 5.56 -13.48 -20.28
CA TYR A 6 6.11 -12.26 -19.70
C TYR A 6 5.38 -12.00 -18.38
N THR A 7 6.03 -12.36 -17.28
CA THR A 7 5.53 -12.03 -15.95
C THR A 7 5.85 -10.56 -15.73
N HIS A 8 4.84 -9.70 -15.88
CA HIS A 8 5.00 -8.28 -15.60
C HIS A 8 5.32 -8.08 -14.10
N SER A 9 6.43 -7.41 -13.81
CA SER A 9 6.78 -7.01 -12.44
C SER A 9 6.92 -5.50 -12.38
N THR A 10 5.94 -4.81 -11.78
CA THR A 10 6.04 -3.37 -11.55
C THR A 10 7.31 -3.00 -10.77
N ARG A 11 7.74 -3.88 -9.85
CA ARG A 11 8.94 -3.65 -9.04
C ARG A 11 10.21 -3.58 -9.90
N ASP A 12 10.30 -4.43 -10.92
CA ASP A 12 11.52 -4.59 -11.72
C ASP A 12 11.49 -3.73 -12.98
N ASP A 13 10.33 -3.67 -13.65
CA ASP A 13 10.17 -3.06 -14.98
C ASP A 13 9.50 -1.68 -14.93
N GLY A 14 9.05 -1.22 -13.76
CA GLY A 14 8.35 0.05 -13.62
C GLY A 14 9.24 1.28 -13.83
N ASP A 15 8.59 2.37 -14.22
CA ASP A 15 9.21 3.68 -14.33
C ASP A 15 9.44 4.27 -12.94
N ASP A 16 10.56 4.98 -12.75
CA ASP A 16 10.94 5.57 -11.48
C ASP A 16 10.24 6.92 -11.24
N TYR A 17 9.50 7.01 -10.13
CA TYR A 17 8.85 8.24 -9.68
C TYR A 17 9.30 8.62 -8.27
N PHE A 18 9.65 9.90 -8.09
CA PHE A 18 9.99 10.46 -6.79
C PHE A 18 8.89 11.41 -6.32
N ILE A 19 8.13 10.98 -5.33
CA ILE A 19 6.95 11.70 -4.84
C ILE A 19 7.22 12.19 -3.42
N HIS A 20 6.90 13.46 -3.16
CA HIS A 20 7.03 14.04 -1.83
C HIS A 20 5.67 14.07 -1.12
N ASP A 21 5.70 13.78 0.18
CA ASP A 21 4.55 14.03 1.06
C ASP A 21 4.51 15.50 1.52
N GLN A 22 3.46 15.86 2.27
CA GLN A 22 3.28 17.22 2.81
C GLN A 22 4.35 17.64 3.83
N TRP A 23 5.10 16.67 4.37
CA TRP A 23 6.23 16.90 5.27
C TRP A 23 7.57 16.93 4.54
N LYS A 24 7.55 17.03 3.19
CA LYS A 24 8.73 17.04 2.31
C LYS A 24 9.57 15.76 2.37
N ARG A 25 9.02 14.65 2.86
CA ARG A 25 9.69 13.35 2.80
C ARG A 25 9.58 12.82 1.39
N LYS A 26 10.71 12.40 0.83
CA LYS A 26 10.83 11.85 -0.52
C LYS A 26 10.56 10.35 -0.47
N TYR A 27 9.70 9.88 -1.36
CA TYR A 27 9.38 8.48 -1.57
C TYR A 27 9.76 8.07 -2.99
N HIS A 28 10.36 6.90 -3.14
CA HIS A 28 10.67 6.31 -4.44
C HIS A 28 9.63 5.25 -4.76
N PHE A 29 8.97 5.39 -5.90
CA PHE A 29 8.01 4.44 -6.43
C PHE A 29 8.48 3.93 -7.79
N LYS A 30 8.23 2.65 -8.01
CA LYS A 30 8.13 2.07 -9.34
C LYS A 30 6.68 2.08 -9.76
N ILE A 31 6.38 2.62 -10.93
CA ILE A 31 5.01 2.72 -11.47
C ILE A 31 4.93 1.99 -12.80
N SER A 32 3.92 1.16 -12.96
CA SER A 32 3.61 0.48 -14.22
C SER A 32 2.13 0.56 -14.54
N ARG A 33 1.85 0.41 -15.83
CA ARG A 33 0.50 0.32 -16.37
C ARG A 33 0.40 -0.86 -17.32
N PHE A 34 -0.66 -1.63 -17.20
CA PHE A 34 -0.85 -2.84 -17.99
C PHE A 34 -2.33 -3.09 -18.26
N LEU A 35 -2.61 -3.67 -19.43
CA LEU A 35 -3.96 -4.02 -19.83
C LEU A 35 -4.47 -5.20 -19.01
N VAL A 36 -5.69 -5.07 -18.51
CA VAL A 36 -6.47 -6.16 -17.90
C VAL A 36 -7.84 -6.23 -18.60
N PRO A 37 -8.58 -7.35 -18.47
CA PRO A 37 -9.88 -7.49 -19.16
C PRO A 37 -10.88 -6.37 -18.87
N THR A 38 -10.75 -5.71 -17.72
CA THR A 38 -11.66 -4.66 -17.24
C THR A 38 -11.16 -3.25 -17.48
N GLY A 39 -9.97 -3.04 -18.08
CA GLY A 39 -9.43 -1.70 -18.30
C GLY A 39 -7.90 -1.62 -18.33
N MET A 40 -7.36 -0.44 -18.05
CA MET A 40 -5.94 -0.19 -17.84
C MET A 40 -5.64 -0.14 -16.34
N ALA A 41 -4.94 -1.14 -15.83
CA ALA A 41 -4.51 -1.18 -14.44
C ALA A 41 -3.25 -0.33 -14.26
N TYR A 42 -3.24 0.53 -13.25
CA TYR A 42 -2.08 1.30 -12.80
C TYR A 42 -1.66 0.76 -11.44
N GLU A 43 -0.38 0.50 -11.28
CA GLU A 43 0.22 0.02 -10.03
C GLU A 43 1.43 0.87 -9.67
N ALA A 44 1.56 1.20 -8.39
CA ALA A 44 2.74 1.83 -7.81
C ALA A 44 3.21 1.02 -6.61
N ILE A 45 4.50 0.67 -6.59
CA ILE A 45 5.17 -0.03 -5.48
C ILE A 45 6.29 0.86 -4.94
N GLU A 46 6.27 1.16 -3.64
CA GLU A 46 7.38 1.87 -3.00
C GLU A 46 8.63 0.97 -2.97
N VAL A 47 9.74 1.54 -3.42
CA VAL A 47 11.06 0.94 -3.34
C VAL A 47 11.74 1.49 -2.09
N LYS A 48 12.20 0.58 -1.23
CA LYS A 48 12.96 0.91 -0.04
C LYS A 48 14.37 0.32 -0.14
N GLU A 49 15.32 1.02 0.46
CA GLU A 49 16.73 0.60 0.49
C GLU A 49 16.93 -0.73 1.22
N ASP A 50 16.11 -1.03 2.22
CA ASP A 50 16.16 -2.25 3.03
C ASP A 50 15.36 -3.41 2.44
N ASP A 51 14.84 -3.26 1.21
CA ASP A 51 13.96 -4.20 0.52
C ASP A 51 12.66 -4.51 1.27
N SER A 52 12.37 -3.81 2.38
CA SER A 52 11.18 -4.06 3.16
C SER A 52 9.93 -3.66 2.39
N THR A 53 8.82 -4.32 2.72
CA THR A 53 7.53 -4.02 2.11
C THR A 53 7.13 -2.56 2.37
N GLY A 54 6.84 -1.82 1.30
CA GLY A 54 6.48 -0.40 1.36
C GLY A 54 5.00 -0.11 1.05
N TYR A 55 4.70 1.14 0.72
CA TYR A 55 3.42 1.55 0.16
C TYR A 55 3.13 0.84 -1.17
N ARG A 56 1.85 0.54 -1.42
CA ARG A 56 1.35 0.07 -2.71
C ARG A 56 0.06 0.81 -3.02
N PHE A 57 -0.10 1.24 -4.26
CA PHE A 57 -1.31 1.92 -4.73
C PHE A 57 -1.70 1.32 -6.07
N ASN A 58 -3.00 1.06 -6.25
CA ASN A 58 -3.55 0.53 -7.49
C ASN A 58 -4.77 1.36 -7.91
N SER A 59 -5.02 1.48 -9.21
CA SER A 59 -6.24 2.06 -9.78
C SER A 59 -6.55 1.37 -11.11
N LEU A 60 -7.82 1.29 -11.46
CA LEU A 60 -8.27 0.82 -12.76
C LEU A 60 -8.92 1.99 -13.50
N TYR A 61 -8.50 2.21 -14.74
CA TYR A 61 -9.01 3.24 -15.63
C TYR A 61 -9.63 2.62 -16.88
N ASP A 62 -10.57 3.32 -17.51
CA ASP A 62 -11.18 2.85 -18.75
C ASP A 62 -10.19 2.98 -19.92
N LEU A 63 -10.31 2.10 -20.92
CA LEU A 63 -9.39 2.12 -22.08
C LEU A 63 -9.51 3.38 -22.94
N GLY A 64 -10.64 4.10 -22.83
CA GLY A 64 -10.89 5.36 -23.53
C GLY A 64 -10.44 6.59 -22.76
N ASP A 65 -9.97 6.44 -21.52
CA ASP A 65 -9.51 7.57 -20.72
C ASP A 65 -8.24 8.19 -21.31
N ASP A 66 -8.13 9.52 -21.16
CA ASP A 66 -6.89 10.20 -21.46
C ASP A 66 -5.79 9.73 -20.49
N GLN A 67 -4.73 9.15 -21.05
CA GLN A 67 -3.69 8.51 -20.26
C GLN A 67 -2.87 9.48 -19.41
N GLU A 68 -2.71 10.73 -19.86
CA GLU A 68 -2.02 11.76 -19.10
C GLU A 68 -2.88 12.19 -17.90
N VAL A 69 -4.18 12.39 -18.13
CA VAL A 69 -5.14 12.69 -17.06
C VAL A 69 -5.20 11.55 -16.03
N ALA A 70 -5.30 10.30 -16.50
CA ALA A 70 -5.32 9.11 -15.63
C ALA A 70 -4.03 9.02 -14.77
N MET A 71 -2.87 9.29 -15.37
CA MET A 71 -1.60 9.33 -14.63
C MET A 71 -1.58 10.45 -13.58
N GLU A 72 -2.03 11.65 -13.91
CA GLU A 72 -2.12 12.74 -12.94
C GLU A 72 -3.02 12.40 -11.75
N GLU A 73 -4.18 11.80 -12.02
CA GLU A 73 -5.11 11.33 -10.99
C GLU A 73 -4.48 10.24 -10.12
N PHE A 74 -3.74 9.32 -10.74
CA PHE A 74 -3.04 8.27 -10.01
C PHE A 74 -1.95 8.85 -9.09
N ILE A 75 -1.15 9.80 -9.56
CA ILE A 75 -0.18 10.53 -8.73
C ILE A 75 -0.88 11.31 -7.60
N LYS A 76 -2.06 11.90 -7.86
CA LYS A 76 -2.88 12.53 -6.82
C LYS A 76 -3.35 11.51 -5.77
N LYS A 77 -3.76 10.29 -6.17
CA LYS A 77 -4.12 9.18 -5.27
C LYS A 77 -2.93 8.80 -4.38
N ILE A 78 -1.74 8.63 -4.95
CA ILE A 78 -0.52 8.32 -4.20
C ILE A 78 -0.22 9.41 -3.17
N LYS A 79 -0.18 10.68 -3.58
CA LYS A 79 0.06 11.82 -2.67
C LYS A 79 -0.97 11.89 -1.54
N LYS A 80 -2.25 11.68 -1.86
CA LYS A 80 -3.33 11.63 -0.86
C LYS A 80 -3.08 10.51 0.15
N GLY A 81 -2.71 9.31 -0.31
CA GLY A 81 -2.37 8.18 0.54
C GLY A 81 -1.18 8.45 1.46
N LEU A 82 -0.08 9.02 0.93
CA LEU A 82 1.10 9.39 1.73
C LEU A 82 0.78 10.41 2.83
N ASN A 83 -0.15 11.32 2.56
CA ASN A 83 -0.56 12.37 3.51
C ASN A 83 -1.60 11.90 4.53
N GLN A 84 -2.23 10.74 4.32
CA GLN A 84 -3.17 10.12 5.25
C GLN A 84 -2.44 9.08 6.10
N ARG A 85 -1.88 9.52 7.23
CA ARG A 85 -1.21 8.62 8.18
C ARG A 85 -2.22 7.95 9.11
N HIS A 86 -2.14 6.63 9.16
CA HIS A 86 -2.92 5.74 10.00
C HIS A 86 -2.17 5.31 11.26
N LEU A 87 -0.84 5.41 11.26
CA LEU A 87 0.00 5.06 12.39
C LEU A 87 0.68 6.28 13.01
N LYS A 88 0.80 6.25 14.33
CA LYS A 88 1.70 7.13 15.11
C LYS A 88 2.66 6.28 15.93
N LYS A 89 3.85 6.79 16.21
CA LYS A 89 4.88 6.07 16.98
C LYS A 89 4.85 6.55 18.43
N ARG A 90 4.78 5.62 19.39
CA ARG A 90 4.94 5.87 20.83
C ARG A 90 6.07 5.00 21.37
N GLY A 91 7.25 5.60 21.55
CA GLY A 91 8.47 4.85 21.90
C GLY A 91 8.84 3.86 20.80
N SER A 92 8.93 2.57 21.15
CA SER A 92 9.19 1.48 20.19
C SER A 92 7.93 0.93 19.52
N LYS A 93 6.72 1.27 20.00
CA LYS A 93 5.46 0.70 19.51
C LYS A 93 4.74 1.61 18.51
N TRP A 94 3.94 0.99 17.65
CA TRP A 94 2.98 1.67 16.79
C TRP A 94 1.64 1.77 17.51
N GLU A 95 0.89 2.83 17.21
CA GLU A 95 -0.46 3.07 17.69
C GLU A 95 -1.34 3.58 16.56
N ILE A 96 -2.66 3.47 16.73
CA ILE A 96 -3.63 4.07 15.83
C ILE A 96 -3.48 5.61 15.88
N GLY A 97 -3.35 6.18 14.68
CA GLY A 97 -3.25 7.63 14.47
C GLY A 97 -4.51 8.37 14.93
N GLY A 98 -4.43 9.69 15.06
CA GLY A 98 -5.47 10.52 15.70
C GLY A 98 -6.82 10.63 14.97
N ARG A 99 -7.08 9.79 13.96
CA ARG A 99 -8.38 9.67 13.29
C ARG A 99 -9.10 8.36 13.63
N ASP A 100 -8.49 7.51 14.45
CA ASP A 100 -9.01 6.20 14.87
C ASP A 100 -9.45 5.30 13.70
N ILE A 101 -8.76 5.46 12.55
CA ILE A 101 -9.00 4.72 11.32
C ILE A 101 -7.68 4.08 10.89
N LEU A 102 -7.71 2.77 10.67
CA LEU A 102 -6.63 2.03 10.01
C LEU A 102 -7.02 1.69 8.58
N ARG A 103 -6.11 1.94 7.64
CA ARG A 103 -6.20 1.46 6.26
C ARG A 103 -4.85 0.89 5.85
N GLY A 104 -4.91 -0.21 5.13
CA GLY A 104 -3.73 -0.93 4.69
C GLY A 104 -4.14 -2.11 3.84
N ARG A 105 -3.21 -3.04 3.66
CA ARG A 105 -3.43 -4.30 2.94
C ARG A 105 -3.02 -5.48 3.79
N ILE A 106 -3.65 -6.61 3.56
CA ILE A 106 -3.29 -7.88 4.17
C ILE A 106 -2.33 -8.57 3.20
N GLU A 107 -1.13 -8.89 3.68
CA GLU A 107 -0.11 -9.58 2.89
C GLU A 107 0.24 -10.91 3.55
N TRP A 108 0.75 -11.84 2.74
CA TRP A 108 1.40 -13.03 3.26
C TRP A 108 2.83 -12.69 3.70
N SER A 109 3.30 -13.36 4.75
CA SER A 109 4.65 -13.19 5.29
C SER A 109 5.30 -14.56 5.32
N GLU A 110 6.46 -14.72 4.69
CA GLU A 110 7.29 -15.93 4.82
C GLU A 110 7.65 -16.14 6.30
N ASP A 111 7.61 -17.37 6.81
CA ASP A 111 7.80 -17.76 8.23
C ASP A 111 8.81 -16.90 9.02
N PHE A 112 8.33 -15.76 9.55
CA PHE A 112 9.13 -14.90 10.42
C PHE A 112 8.95 -15.38 11.86
N PRO A 113 10.03 -15.47 12.65
CA PRO A 113 9.97 -15.93 14.04
C PRO A 113 9.25 -14.93 14.97
N ASP A 114 8.86 -13.76 14.47
CA ASP A 114 8.26 -12.67 15.26
C ASP A 114 6.72 -12.67 15.27
N THR A 115 6.07 -13.62 14.58
CA THR A 115 4.61 -13.77 14.57
C THR A 115 4.21 -15.24 14.47
N ALA A 116 3.10 -15.61 15.12
CA ALA A 116 2.53 -16.94 14.99
C ALA A 116 1.65 -17.11 13.72
N TYR A 117 1.45 -16.03 12.95
CA TYR A 117 0.52 -15.98 11.83
C TYR A 117 1.25 -15.81 10.49
N GLY A 118 0.83 -16.57 9.47
CA GLY A 118 1.31 -16.38 8.10
C GLY A 118 0.77 -15.13 7.39
N LYS A 119 0.16 -14.19 8.12
CA LYS A 119 -0.43 -12.96 7.57
C LYS A 119 -0.01 -11.76 8.39
N VAL A 120 0.23 -10.65 7.69
CA VAL A 120 0.59 -9.37 8.29
C VAL A 120 -0.20 -8.24 7.62
N PHE A 121 -0.28 -7.11 8.30
CA PHE A 121 -0.86 -5.90 7.74
C PHE A 121 0.28 -4.99 7.26
N ILE A 122 0.10 -4.41 6.08
CA ILE A 122 0.94 -3.28 5.64
C ILE A 122 0.13 -1.99 5.78
N ILE A 123 0.48 -1.18 6.77
CA ILE A 123 -0.20 0.07 7.12
C ILE A 123 0.84 1.20 7.06
N ASP A 124 0.54 2.28 6.34
CA ASP A 124 1.50 3.37 6.10
C ASP A 124 2.88 2.90 5.59
N GLY A 125 2.87 1.89 4.70
CA GLY A 125 4.07 1.26 4.17
C GLY A 125 4.90 0.53 5.22
N LYS A 126 4.31 0.06 6.32
CA LYS A 126 5.02 -0.67 7.40
C LYS A 126 4.35 -1.99 7.65
N ARG A 127 5.16 -3.03 7.82
CA ARG A 127 4.71 -4.34 8.28
C ARG A 127 4.31 -4.26 9.75
N ILE A 128 3.10 -4.72 10.03
CA ILE A 128 2.48 -4.82 11.35
C ILE A 128 2.00 -6.26 11.51
N THR A 129 2.49 -6.96 12.54
CA THR A 129 2.03 -8.33 12.83
C THR A 129 0.61 -8.33 13.40
N ILE A 130 -0.04 -9.49 13.42
CA ILE A 130 -1.36 -9.64 14.05
C ILE A 130 -1.29 -9.28 15.54
N GLU A 131 -0.22 -9.68 16.21
CA GLU A 131 0.02 -9.37 17.63
C GLU A 131 0.16 -7.87 17.86
N GLN A 132 0.99 -7.19 17.05
CA GLN A 132 1.11 -5.72 17.11
C GLN A 132 -0.22 -5.03 16.82
N PHE A 133 -1.01 -5.56 15.88
CA PHE A 133 -2.34 -5.04 15.59
C PHE A 133 -3.28 -5.17 16.79
N ALA A 134 -3.29 -6.33 17.46
CA ALA A 134 -4.08 -6.54 18.66
C ALA A 134 -3.67 -5.57 19.79
N GLU A 135 -2.37 -5.39 20.01
CA GLU A 135 -1.86 -4.42 21.00
C GLU A 135 -2.33 -2.98 20.73
N MET A 136 -2.49 -2.59 19.45
CA MET A 136 -2.98 -1.26 19.10
C MET A 136 -4.46 -1.04 19.46
N LEU A 137 -5.21 -2.11 19.71
CA LEU A 137 -6.64 -2.04 20.08
C LEU A 137 -6.86 -1.90 21.58
N GLU A 138 -5.85 -2.15 22.43
CA GLU A 138 -5.95 -2.06 23.89
C GLU A 138 -6.61 -0.74 24.39
N PRO A 139 -6.33 0.45 23.82
CA PRO A 139 -6.97 1.69 24.28
C PRO A 139 -8.47 1.81 23.96
N PHE A 140 -9.04 0.90 23.18
CA PHE A 140 -10.41 0.97 22.65
C PHE A 140 -11.39 0.01 23.36
N GLU A 141 -11.07 -0.43 24.58
CA GLU A 141 -11.96 -1.27 25.38
C GLU A 141 -13.37 -0.66 25.51
N GLY A 142 -14.40 -1.45 25.18
CA GLY A 142 -15.80 -1.03 25.23
C GLY A 142 -16.31 -0.25 24.00
N TRP A 143 -15.48 -0.02 22.98
CA TRP A 143 -15.88 0.66 21.75
C TRP A 143 -16.45 -0.32 20.72
N GLY A 144 -17.40 0.15 19.92
CA GLY A 144 -17.82 -0.54 18.70
C GLY A 144 -16.82 -0.32 17.56
N PHE A 145 -16.66 -1.30 16.67
CA PHE A 145 -15.79 -1.19 15.49
C PHE A 145 -16.48 -1.67 14.22
N GLN A 146 -15.99 -1.17 13.08
CA GLN A 146 -16.38 -1.63 11.76
C GLN A 146 -15.15 -2.08 10.98
N PHE A 147 -15.26 -3.24 10.33
CA PHE A 147 -14.24 -3.77 9.45
C PHE A 147 -14.77 -3.82 8.02
N LYS A 148 -13.96 -3.36 7.06
CA LYS A 148 -14.30 -3.41 5.63
C LYS A 148 -13.14 -4.04 4.87
N ILE A 149 -13.40 -5.16 4.20
CA ILE A 149 -12.52 -5.71 3.16
C ILE A 149 -12.93 -5.08 1.83
N VAL A 150 -11.94 -4.59 1.09
CA VAL A 150 -12.11 -3.96 -0.22
C VAL A 150 -11.16 -4.61 -1.21
N ASP A 151 -11.53 -4.61 -2.48
CA ASP A 151 -10.60 -5.00 -3.54
C ASP A 151 -9.47 -3.96 -3.66
N LEU A 152 -8.32 -4.37 -4.20
CA LEU A 152 -7.19 -3.48 -4.41
C LEU A 152 -7.49 -2.36 -5.43
N PHE A 153 -8.42 -2.61 -6.35
CA PHE A 153 -8.81 -1.67 -7.41
C PHE A 153 -10.08 -0.87 -7.11
N ASP A 154 -10.70 -1.05 -5.92
CA ASP A 154 -11.85 -0.27 -5.44
C ASP A 154 -11.52 1.20 -5.10
#